data_AF-A0A1V6J6G4-F1
#
_entry.id   AF-A0A1V6J6G4-F1
#
_cell.length_a   1.000
_cell.length_b   1.000
_cell.length_c   1.000
_cell.angle_alpha   90.00
_cell.angle_beta   90.00
_cell.angle_gamma   90.00
#
_symmetry.space_group_name_H-M   'P 1'
#
loop_
_entity.id
_entity.type
_entity.pdbx_description
1 polymer ?
#
loop_
_entity_poly.entity_id
_entity_poly.type
_entity_poly.pdbx_seq_one_letter_code
_entity_poly.pdbx_strand_id
1 'polypeptide(L)'
;MKQKIRILIPVLAAAILAVSCQGEEGYTASYYFGSRANMAFSKVTSTLTPGLRELAEMLTQKRDEIQKDYQFDWTVTSSGSTRETAVQNAIGKAIASFTSSMTINFDLDMQSFADEFSAKKKELSHALSGETGSVSFTVHLYLTAEEIIAEAYEMPLAVSKTYTFECRGKNESY
;
A
#
# COMPACT_ATOMS: atom_id res chain seq x y z
N MET A 1 34.04 -34.09 -45.73
CA MET A 1 32.91 -33.89 -46.67
C MET A 1 31.67 -33.45 -45.88
N LYS A 2 31.09 -32.33 -46.32
CA LYS A 2 29.80 -31.66 -46.07
C LYS A 2 28.69 -32.33 -45.21
N GLN A 3 28.07 -31.48 -44.37
CA GLN A 3 26.60 -31.22 -44.19
C GLN A 3 25.77 -32.24 -43.34
N LYS A 4 24.77 -31.88 -42.48
CA LYS A 4 23.92 -30.68 -42.25
C LYS A 4 23.43 -30.60 -40.79
N ILE A 5 23.11 -29.38 -40.34
CA ILE A 5 22.20 -29.09 -39.22
C ILE A 5 20.75 -29.37 -39.63
N ARG A 6 19.92 -29.89 -38.72
CA ARG A 6 18.46 -29.66 -38.71
C ARG A 6 17.89 -29.80 -37.28
N ILE A 7 17.26 -28.72 -36.84
CA ILE A 7 16.49 -28.51 -35.61
C ILE A 7 15.22 -29.39 -35.63
N LEU A 8 14.74 -29.86 -34.46
CA LEU A 8 13.30 -29.91 -34.12
C LEU A 8 13.09 -30.29 -32.63
N ILE A 9 12.39 -29.44 -31.87
CA ILE A 9 11.70 -29.76 -30.61
C ILE A 9 10.22 -30.01 -30.95
N PRO A 10 9.56 -31.02 -30.38
CA PRO A 10 8.41 -30.79 -29.46
C PRO A 10 8.47 -31.71 -28.22
N VAL A 11 8.26 -31.21 -26.99
CA VAL A 11 6.97 -31.07 -26.27
C VAL A 11 6.30 -32.41 -25.87
N LEU A 12 6.32 -32.68 -24.56
CA LEU A 12 5.23 -33.17 -23.68
C LEU A 12 4.50 -34.50 -23.98
N ALA A 13 4.65 -35.47 -23.09
CA ALA A 13 3.61 -36.44 -22.69
C ALA A 13 4.01 -37.02 -21.31
N ALA A 14 3.41 -36.54 -20.21
CA ALA A 14 2.20 -37.12 -19.61
C ALA A 14 2.42 -38.54 -19.06
N ALA A 15 3.02 -38.61 -17.87
CA ALA A 15 2.86 -39.69 -16.90
C ALA A 15 3.00 -39.00 -15.54
N ILE A 16 1.97 -38.85 -14.72
CA ILE A 16 1.28 -39.91 -13.98
C ILE A 16 -0.14 -39.39 -13.66
N LEU A 17 -1.17 -40.00 -14.22
CA LEU A 17 -2.55 -39.92 -13.73
C LEU A 17 -2.88 -41.24 -13.06
N ALA A 18 -2.56 -41.35 -11.77
CA ALA A 18 -3.18 -42.30 -10.83
C ALA A 18 -2.62 -42.03 -9.42
N VAL A 19 -2.98 -40.88 -8.84
CA VAL A 19 -2.96 -40.71 -7.39
C VAL A 19 -4.40 -40.44 -6.98
N SER A 20 -5.03 -41.51 -6.49
CA SER A 20 -6.18 -41.55 -5.59
C SER A 20 -7.02 -40.28 -5.48
N CYS A 21 -8.22 -40.35 -6.08
CA CYS A 21 -9.41 -39.70 -5.55
C CYS A 21 -9.66 -40.19 -4.11
N GLN A 22 -9.00 -39.57 -3.13
CA GLN A 22 -9.49 -39.48 -1.77
C GLN A 22 -9.71 -38.00 -1.52
N GLY A 23 -10.97 -37.59 -1.57
CA GLY A 23 -11.36 -36.24 -1.16
C GLY A 23 -11.00 -36.06 0.29
N GLU A 24 -9.99 -35.25 0.56
CA GLU A 24 -10.01 -34.45 1.78
C GLU A 24 -11.12 -33.42 1.53
N GLU A 25 -12.27 -33.62 2.18
CA GLU A 25 -13.41 -32.70 2.14
C GLU A 25 -12.98 -31.34 2.71
N GLY A 26 -12.39 -30.51 1.86
CA GLY A 26 -11.91 -29.18 2.19
C GLY A 26 -12.45 -28.17 1.19
N TYR A 27 -13.10 -27.13 1.70
CA TYR A 27 -13.51 -26.00 0.90
C TYR A 27 -12.26 -25.16 0.56
N THR A 28 -11.99 -25.00 -0.74
CA THR A 28 -10.91 -24.14 -1.26
C THR A 28 -11.51 -23.02 -2.09
N ALA A 29 -11.12 -21.78 -1.79
CA ALA A 29 -11.59 -20.60 -2.52
C ALA A 29 -10.54 -19.48 -2.55
N SER A 30 -10.78 -18.54 -3.44
CA SER A 30 -9.98 -17.34 -3.64
C SER A 30 -10.80 -16.13 -3.27
N TYR A 31 -10.21 -15.21 -2.50
CA TYR A 31 -10.85 -13.99 -2.02
C TYR A 31 -10.03 -12.77 -2.40
N TYR A 32 -10.70 -11.67 -2.71
CA TYR A 32 -10.06 -10.41 -3.07
C TYR A 32 -9.82 -9.52 -1.85
N PHE A 33 -8.61 -8.98 -1.77
CA PHE A 33 -8.18 -8.04 -0.74
C PHE A 33 -7.58 -6.81 -1.40
N GLY A 34 -7.70 -5.67 -0.73
CA GLY A 34 -7.23 -4.38 -1.24
C GLY A 34 -6.47 -3.61 -0.19
N SER A 35 -5.31 -3.06 -0.56
CA SER A 35 -4.60 -2.06 0.21
C SER A 35 -5.13 -0.69 -0.21
N ARG A 36 -5.43 0.15 0.76
CA ARG A 36 -5.97 1.49 0.54
C ARG A 36 -5.26 2.46 1.46
N ALA A 37 -5.19 3.73 1.06
CA ALA A 37 -4.61 4.78 1.87
C ALA A 37 -5.68 5.80 2.23
N ASN A 38 -5.79 6.15 3.51
CA ASN A 38 -6.58 7.28 3.94
C ASN A 38 -5.63 8.46 4.09
N MET A 39 -5.93 9.54 3.37
CA MET A 39 -5.04 10.68 3.23
C MET A 39 -5.82 11.95 3.50
N ALA A 40 -5.34 12.74 4.45
CA ALA A 40 -5.85 14.07 4.74
C ALA A 40 -4.77 15.09 4.36
N PHE A 41 -5.17 16.14 3.65
CA PHE A 41 -4.26 17.18 3.17
C PHE A 41 -4.84 18.55 3.47
N SER A 42 -4.09 19.40 4.17
CA SER A 42 -4.41 20.82 4.28
C SER A 42 -3.57 21.61 3.27
N LYS A 43 -4.24 22.18 2.28
CA LYS A 43 -3.59 22.91 1.19
C LYS A 43 -3.36 24.38 1.58
N VAL A 44 -2.17 24.88 1.25
CA VAL A 44 -1.87 26.32 1.27
C VAL A 44 -2.19 26.87 -0.12
N THR A 45 -3.12 27.83 -0.18
CA THR A 45 -3.60 28.43 -1.45
C THR A 45 -3.09 29.85 -1.67
N SER A 46 -2.37 30.44 -0.72
CA SER A 46 -1.84 31.80 -0.83
C SER A 46 -0.62 31.86 -1.75
N THR A 47 -0.60 32.84 -2.66
CA THR A 47 0.56 33.13 -3.52
C THR A 47 1.68 33.87 -2.77
N LEU A 48 1.42 34.34 -1.55
CA LEU A 48 2.38 35.06 -0.70
C LEU A 48 3.23 34.12 0.17
N THR A 49 3.08 32.81 0.00
CA THR A 49 3.78 31.79 0.80
C THR A 49 4.52 30.77 -0.07
N PRO A 50 5.59 31.20 -0.78
CA PRO A 50 6.32 30.35 -1.73
C PRO A 50 6.96 29.12 -1.07
N GLY A 51 7.52 29.22 0.13
CA GLY A 51 8.11 28.10 0.86
C GLY A 51 7.09 27.06 1.29
N LEU A 52 5.95 27.50 1.83
CA LEU A 52 4.83 26.60 2.14
C LEU A 52 4.25 25.93 0.88
N ARG A 53 4.29 26.62 -0.27
CA ARG A 53 3.86 26.06 -1.55
C ARG A 53 4.81 24.96 -2.04
N GLU A 54 6.12 25.16 -1.94
CA GLU A 54 7.10 24.11 -2.27
C GLU A 54 6.91 22.86 -1.40
N LEU A 55 6.68 23.04 -0.09
CA LEU A 55 6.37 21.93 0.80
C LEU A 55 5.04 21.26 0.42
N ALA A 56 4.02 22.02 0.04
CA ALA A 56 2.75 21.46 -0.43
C ALA A 56 2.90 20.67 -1.74
N GLU A 57 3.74 21.14 -2.66
CA GLU A 57 4.05 20.43 -3.91
C GLU A 57 4.75 19.09 -3.60
N MET A 58 5.72 19.09 -2.70
CA MET A 58 6.41 17.87 -2.23
C MET A 58 5.45 16.87 -1.57
N LEU A 59 4.56 17.34 -0.68
CA LEU A 59 3.55 16.49 -0.05
C LEU A 59 2.53 15.96 -1.08
N THR A 60 2.21 16.74 -2.11
CA THR A 60 1.32 16.30 -3.20
C THR A 60 1.97 15.21 -4.04
N GLN A 61 3.24 15.37 -4.40
CA GLN A 61 4.00 14.33 -5.09
C GLN A 61 4.01 13.04 -4.27
N LYS A 62 4.27 13.14 -2.95
CA LYS A 62 4.28 11.96 -2.09
C LYS A 62 2.92 11.28 -1.98
N ARG A 63 1.83 12.05 -1.93
CA ARG A 63 0.47 11.51 -1.99
C ARG A 63 0.26 10.68 -3.26
N ASP A 64 0.68 11.19 -4.41
CA ASP A 64 0.49 10.53 -5.70
C ASP A 64 1.34 9.25 -5.82
N GLU A 65 2.56 9.26 -5.27
CA GLU A 65 3.38 8.06 -5.10
C GLU A 65 2.68 7.02 -4.22
N ILE A 66 2.15 7.42 -3.07
CA ILE A 66 1.44 6.50 -2.17
C ILE A 66 0.21 5.89 -2.86
N GLN A 67 -0.55 6.69 -3.61
CA GLN A 67 -1.68 6.20 -4.40
C GLN A 67 -1.25 5.15 -5.42
N LYS A 68 -0.12 5.36 -6.10
CA LYS A 68 0.39 4.45 -7.12
C LYS A 68 0.95 3.15 -6.53
N ASP A 69 1.74 3.25 -5.46
CA ASP A 69 2.59 2.15 -5.00
C ASP A 69 1.91 1.30 -3.92
N TYR A 70 0.93 1.86 -3.18
CA TYR A 70 0.29 1.18 -2.05
C TYR A 70 -1.22 1.02 -2.17
N GLN A 71 -1.85 1.45 -3.27
CA GLN A 71 -3.27 1.19 -3.52
C GLN A 71 -3.46 0.22 -4.67
N PHE A 72 -3.66 -1.04 -4.33
CA PHE A 72 -3.86 -2.12 -5.28
C PHE A 72 -4.64 -3.27 -4.66
N ASP A 73 -5.12 -4.16 -5.52
CA ASP A 73 -5.86 -5.36 -5.14
C ASP A 73 -5.04 -6.61 -5.42
N TRP A 74 -5.24 -7.65 -4.61
CA TRP A 74 -4.67 -8.97 -4.83
C TRP A 74 -5.65 -10.07 -4.41
N THR A 75 -5.35 -11.28 -4.83
CA THR A 75 -6.14 -12.46 -4.51
C THR A 75 -5.38 -13.34 -3.52
N VAL A 76 -6.09 -13.85 -2.50
CA VAL A 76 -5.56 -14.85 -1.57
C VAL A 76 -6.36 -16.13 -1.71
N THR A 77 -5.68 -17.21 -2.09
CA THR A 77 -6.26 -18.55 -2.12
C THR A 77 -6.02 -19.25 -0.81
N SER A 78 -7.09 -19.78 -0.22
CA SER A 78 -7.01 -20.52 1.03
C SER A 78 -8.02 -21.67 1.07
N SER A 79 -7.73 -22.63 1.94
CA SER A 79 -8.53 -23.82 2.16
C SER A 79 -8.91 -23.95 3.65
N GLY A 80 -9.98 -24.69 3.91
CA GLY A 80 -10.45 -25.02 5.25
C GLY A 80 -11.47 -26.16 5.20
N SER A 81 -11.78 -26.76 6.35
CA SER A 81 -12.81 -27.81 6.43
C SER A 81 -14.22 -27.28 6.11
N THR A 82 -14.46 -25.98 6.31
CA THR A 82 -15.68 -25.27 5.90
C THR A 82 -15.36 -24.02 5.10
N ARG A 83 -16.38 -23.41 4.50
CA ARG A 83 -16.27 -22.10 3.84
C ARG A 83 -15.76 -21.04 4.79
N GLU A 84 -16.33 -20.96 5.99
CA GLU A 84 -15.98 -19.98 7.02
C GLU A 84 -14.52 -20.14 7.44
N THR A 85 -14.05 -21.38 7.58
CA THR A 85 -12.66 -21.68 7.92
C THR A 85 -11.71 -21.23 6.80
N ALA A 86 -12.08 -21.45 5.54
CA ALA A 86 -11.30 -20.98 4.40
C ALA A 86 -11.24 -19.44 4.32
N VAL A 87 -12.35 -18.74 4.61
CA VAL A 87 -12.40 -17.27 4.71
C VAL A 87 -11.46 -16.79 5.82
N GLN A 88 -11.57 -17.33 7.04
CA GLN A 88 -10.72 -16.95 8.17
C GLN A 88 -9.23 -17.17 7.86
N ASN A 89 -8.89 -18.30 7.25
CA ASN A 89 -7.51 -18.57 6.82
C ASN A 89 -7.03 -17.58 5.75
N ALA A 90 -7.91 -17.18 4.81
CA ALA A 90 -7.57 -16.17 3.82
C ALA A 90 -7.35 -14.79 4.44
N ILE A 91 -8.20 -14.36 5.38
CA ILE A 91 -8.04 -13.12 6.14
C ILE A 91 -6.71 -13.12 6.91
N GLY A 92 -6.41 -14.21 7.63
CA GLY A 92 -5.15 -14.34 8.38
C GLY A 92 -3.93 -14.21 7.47
N LYS A 93 -3.95 -14.85 6.30
CA LYS A 93 -2.90 -14.71 5.28
C LYS A 93 -2.80 -13.29 4.72
N ALA A 94 -3.94 -12.65 4.44
CA ALA A 94 -3.97 -11.28 3.92
C ALA A 94 -3.40 -10.28 4.94
N ILE A 95 -3.78 -10.39 6.21
CA ILE A 95 -3.23 -9.58 7.31
C ILE A 95 -1.72 -9.82 7.44
N ALA A 96 -1.28 -11.08 7.48
CA ALA A 96 0.14 -11.39 7.57
C ALA A 96 0.95 -10.82 6.40
N SER A 97 0.43 -10.93 5.16
CA SER A 97 1.05 -10.36 3.95
C SER A 97 1.08 -8.83 3.99
N PHE A 98 -0.02 -8.20 4.39
CA PHE A 98 -0.12 -6.75 4.56
C PHE A 98 0.90 -6.25 5.58
N THR A 99 0.97 -6.86 6.76
CA THR A 99 1.92 -6.47 7.80
C THR A 99 3.37 -6.70 7.37
N SER A 100 3.75 -7.92 7.00
CA SER A 100 5.14 -8.28 6.72
C SER A 100 5.76 -7.60 5.50
N SER A 101 4.96 -7.22 4.50
CA SER A 101 5.48 -6.66 3.26
C SER A 101 5.07 -5.20 3.07
N MET A 102 3.78 -4.88 3.21
CA MET A 102 3.29 -3.54 2.88
C MET A 102 3.57 -2.55 4.00
N THR A 103 3.25 -2.89 5.25
CA THR A 103 3.44 -1.94 6.36
C THR A 103 4.90 -1.67 6.65
N ILE A 104 5.78 -2.67 6.50
CA ILE A 104 7.23 -2.48 6.67
C ILE A 104 7.80 -1.56 5.58
N ASN A 105 7.49 -1.84 4.31
CA ASN A 105 7.96 -1.00 3.21
C ASN A 105 7.39 0.42 3.30
N PHE A 106 6.13 0.56 3.70
CA PHE A 106 5.51 1.86 3.92
C PHE A 106 6.17 2.63 5.06
N ASP A 107 6.49 1.98 6.19
CA ASP A 107 7.17 2.64 7.30
C ASP A 107 8.57 3.14 6.90
N LEU A 108 9.35 2.33 6.17
CA LEU A 108 10.64 2.74 5.64
C LEU A 108 10.54 3.92 4.68
N ASP A 109 9.57 3.88 3.76
CA ASP A 109 9.33 4.97 2.81
C ASP A 109 8.90 6.27 3.52
N MET A 110 8.00 6.17 4.50
CA MET A 110 7.57 7.33 5.29
C MET A 110 8.69 7.91 6.16
N GLN A 111 9.61 7.07 6.66
CA GLN A 111 10.80 7.53 7.38
C GLN A 111 11.77 8.26 6.46
N SER A 112 12.08 7.70 5.28
CA SER A 112 12.91 8.38 4.27
C SER A 112 12.31 9.74 3.89
N PHE A 113 11.00 9.77 3.65
CA PHE A 113 10.31 11.01 3.33
C PHE A 113 10.30 12.01 4.48
N ALA A 114 10.24 11.56 5.74
CA ALA A 114 10.35 12.44 6.90
C ALA A 114 11.69 13.18 6.95
N ASP A 115 12.77 12.48 6.60
CA ASP A 115 14.12 13.06 6.55
C ASP A 115 14.23 14.07 5.40
N GLU A 116 13.74 13.72 4.21
CA GLU A 116 13.70 14.61 3.04
C GLU A 116 12.86 15.87 3.32
N PHE A 117 11.66 15.70 3.86
CA PHE A 117 10.77 16.80 4.22
C PHE A 117 11.40 17.71 5.28
N SER A 118 12.08 17.13 6.27
CA SER A 118 12.81 17.89 7.30
C SER A 118 14.00 18.65 6.74
N ALA A 119 14.74 18.07 5.78
CA ALA A 119 15.83 18.74 5.09
C ALA A 119 15.31 19.92 4.27
N LYS A 120 14.22 19.73 3.50
CA LYS A 120 13.60 20.80 2.71
C LYS A 120 13.06 21.93 3.58
N LYS A 121 12.48 21.62 4.75
CA LYS A 121 12.09 22.64 5.75
C LYS A 121 13.27 23.47 6.24
N LYS A 122 14.44 22.86 6.46
CA LYS A 122 15.65 23.58 6.89
C LYS A 122 16.17 24.50 5.78
N GLU A 123 16.21 24.01 4.54
CA GLU A 123 16.56 24.79 3.36
C GLU A 123 15.67 26.03 3.21
N LEU A 124 14.35 25.86 3.38
CA LEU A 124 13.35 26.93 3.25
C LEU A 124 13.17 27.79 4.51
N SER A 125 13.94 27.54 5.58
CA SER A 125 13.71 28.14 6.91
C SER A 125 13.62 29.67 6.90
N HIS A 126 14.48 30.34 6.12
CA HIS A 126 14.45 31.80 5.99
C HIS A 126 13.13 32.28 5.38
N ALA A 127 12.66 31.66 4.30
CA ALA A 127 11.38 32.00 3.66
C ALA A 127 10.21 31.71 4.60
N LEU A 128 10.16 30.51 5.19
CA LEU A 128 9.09 30.06 6.07
C LEU A 128 8.91 30.98 7.30
N SER A 129 9.99 31.60 7.79
CA SER A 129 9.94 32.52 8.93
C SER A 129 9.14 33.80 8.68
N GLY A 130 8.91 34.17 7.40
CA GLY A 130 8.15 35.34 6.99
C GLY A 130 6.74 35.04 6.48
N GLU A 131 6.41 33.77 6.24
CA GLU A 131 5.15 33.34 5.63
C GLU A 131 4.10 33.03 6.69
N THR A 132 2.82 33.31 6.45
CA THR A 132 1.72 32.94 7.37
C THR A 132 0.96 31.72 6.87
N GLY A 133 0.49 30.87 7.78
CA GLY A 133 -0.31 29.69 7.45
C GLY A 133 0.42 28.36 7.71
N SER A 134 -0.16 27.27 7.21
CA SER A 134 0.32 25.92 7.47
C SER A 134 -0.04 24.94 6.38
N VAL A 135 0.85 23.98 6.12
CA VAL A 135 0.59 22.80 5.30
C VAL A 135 0.70 21.55 6.17
N SER A 136 -0.21 20.60 5.97
CA SER A 136 -0.20 19.31 6.65
C SER A 136 -0.63 18.20 5.71
N PHE A 137 0.01 17.05 5.85
CA PHE A 137 -0.35 15.81 5.19
C PHE A 137 -0.34 14.68 6.21
N THR A 138 -1.46 14.01 6.37
CA THR A 138 -1.61 12.83 7.22
C THR A 138 -1.97 11.62 6.38
N VAL A 139 -1.31 10.50 6.62
CA VAL A 139 -1.54 9.26 5.87
C VAL A 139 -1.43 8.02 6.76
N HIS A 140 -2.28 7.04 6.47
CA HIS A 140 -2.14 5.66 6.90
C HIS A 140 -2.68 4.71 5.83
N LEU A 141 -2.08 3.52 5.74
CA LEU A 141 -2.57 2.42 4.93
C LEU A 141 -3.53 1.55 5.73
N TYR A 142 -4.46 0.91 5.05
CA TYR A 142 -5.37 -0.04 5.63
C TYR A 142 -5.72 -1.16 4.65
N LEU A 143 -6.03 -2.32 5.22
CA LEU A 143 -6.45 -3.52 4.50
C LEU A 143 -7.97 -3.58 4.43
N THR A 144 -8.48 -3.79 3.22
CA THR A 144 -9.88 -4.02 2.90
C THR A 144 -10.06 -5.38 2.23
N ALA A 145 -11.30 -5.82 2.11
CA ALA A 145 -11.66 -7.03 1.39
C ALA A 145 -12.93 -6.83 0.57
N GLU A 146 -13.22 -7.79 -0.30
CA GLU A 146 -14.46 -7.85 -1.06
C GLU A 146 -15.72 -7.92 -0.18
N GLU A 147 -16.86 -7.63 -0.80
CA GLU A 147 -18.16 -7.45 -0.16
C GLU A 147 -18.55 -8.60 0.77
N ILE A 148 -18.35 -9.86 0.35
CA ILE A 148 -18.72 -11.02 1.17
C ILE A 148 -17.96 -11.09 2.50
N ILE A 149 -16.72 -10.59 2.54
CA ILE A 149 -15.96 -10.47 3.79
C ILE A 149 -16.41 -9.21 4.53
N ALA A 150 -16.65 -8.10 3.83
CA ALA A 150 -17.10 -6.85 4.44
C ALA A 150 -18.50 -6.91 5.08
N GLU A 151 -19.38 -7.82 4.64
CA GLU A 151 -20.68 -8.08 5.26
C GLU A 151 -20.55 -8.79 6.61
N ALA A 152 -19.50 -9.59 6.79
CA ALA A 152 -19.31 -10.44 7.97
C ALA A 152 -18.24 -9.93 8.96
N TYR A 153 -17.37 -9.01 8.52
CA TYR A 153 -16.23 -8.50 9.28
C TYR A 153 -16.18 -6.97 9.24
N GLU A 154 -15.81 -6.37 10.37
CA GLU A 154 -15.57 -4.94 10.45
C GLU A 154 -14.37 -4.53 9.57
N MET A 155 -14.55 -3.45 8.82
CA MET A 155 -13.49 -2.86 7.99
C MET A 155 -12.96 -1.59 8.66
N PRO A 156 -11.65 -1.32 8.59
CA PRO A 156 -10.61 -2.10 7.91
C PRO A 156 -10.15 -3.34 8.69
N LEU A 157 -9.68 -4.37 7.97
CA LEU A 157 -9.18 -5.61 8.58
C LEU A 157 -7.84 -5.43 9.30
N ALA A 158 -7.04 -4.46 8.87
CA ALA A 158 -5.76 -4.07 9.49
C ALA A 158 -5.42 -2.64 9.09
N VAL A 159 -4.61 -1.95 9.91
CA VAL A 159 -4.20 -0.56 9.67
C VAL A 159 -2.70 -0.43 9.95
N SER A 160 -2.00 0.38 9.15
CA SER A 160 -0.62 0.78 9.43
C SER A 160 -0.56 1.84 10.54
N LYS A 161 0.65 2.23 10.92
CA LYS A 161 0.86 3.47 11.67
C LYS A 161 0.38 4.68 10.88
N THR A 162 -0.03 5.73 11.59
CA THR A 162 -0.34 7.05 11.02
C THR A 162 0.90 7.94 11.02
N TYR A 163 1.14 8.61 9.90
CA TYR A 163 2.22 9.58 9.73
C TYR A 163 1.62 10.95 9.43
N THR A 164 2.16 11.99 10.06
CA THR A 164 1.75 13.37 9.85
C THR A 164 2.97 14.21 9.57
N PHE A 165 2.96 14.90 8.43
CA PHE A 165 3.98 15.82 7.98
C PHE A 165 3.39 17.22 8.00
N GLU A 166 3.88 18.08 8.89
CA GLU A 166 3.34 19.42 9.08
C GLU A 166 4.45 20.47 9.04
N CYS A 167 4.13 21.60 8.42
CA CYS A 167 4.92 22.82 8.53
C CYS A 167 4.00 24.02 8.71
N ARG A 168 4.33 24.85 9.70
CA ARG A 168 3.68 26.14 9.93
C ARG A 168 4.68 27.24 9.60
N GLY A 169 4.21 28.29 8.94
CA GLY A 169 4.95 29.54 8.81
C GLY A 169 4.97 30.30 10.14
N LYS A 170 5.28 31.59 10.08
CA LYS A 170 5.16 32.54 11.19
C LYS A 170 3.77 32.44 11.83
N ASN A 171 3.75 32.23 13.15
CA ASN A 171 2.55 32.28 13.95
C ASN A 171 1.83 33.63 13.70
N GLU A 172 0.59 33.59 13.24
CA GLU A 172 -0.36 34.65 13.57
C GLU A 172 -0.56 34.55 15.09
N SER A 173 0.24 35.32 15.85
CA SER A 173 -0.12 35.65 17.22
C SER A 173 -1.42 36.44 17.15
N TYR A 174 -2.52 35.79 17.57
CA TYR A 174 -3.82 36.40 17.84
C TYR A 174 -3.67 37.67 18.69
#